data_AF-A0A845YFN6-F1
#
_entry.id   AF-A0A845YFN6-F1
#
_cell.length_a   1.000
_cell.length_b   1.000
_cell.length_c   1.000
_cell.angle_alpha   90.00
_cell.angle_beta   90.00
_cell.angle_gamma   90.00
#
_symmetry.space_group_name_H-M   'P 1'
#
loop_
_entity.id
_entity.type
_entity.pdbx_description
1 polymer ?
#
loop_
_entity_poly.entity_id
_entity_poly.type
_entity_poly.pdbx_seq_one_letter_code
_entity_poly.pdbx_strand_id
1 'polypeptide(L)'
;MAGSEFPQSQAESSPQGATAAEAYKNKMDVKLKTSGDIVSPNPSGQSGNPQVQEWAQIVSDLSSRLPELVGDFLGRYKQFFITLGLFALLIVSVKLTLAILGAINDIPLLAPFLELVGIGYTAWFVFRYLIKRETRQELVAEFQSLQGQVLGKDSLDS
;
A
#
# COMPACT_ATOMS: atom_id res chain seq x y z
N MET A 1 27.97 70.58 -46.40
CA MET A 1 27.69 71.79 -45.60
C MET A 1 26.20 71.76 -45.30
N ALA A 2 25.79 71.12 -44.20
CA ALA A 2 25.74 71.65 -42.82
C ALA A 2 24.51 72.54 -42.62
N GLY A 3 23.59 72.09 -41.76
CA GLY A 3 22.47 72.91 -41.27
C GLY A 3 21.17 72.15 -41.02
N SER A 4 21.18 71.10 -40.20
CA SER A 4 19.96 70.55 -39.61
C SER A 4 19.67 71.28 -38.30
N GLU A 5 18.67 72.14 -38.31
CA GLU A 5 18.24 72.95 -37.16
C GLU A 5 17.47 72.08 -36.15
N PHE A 6 17.95 72.09 -34.90
CA PHE A 6 17.18 71.71 -33.70
C PHE A 6 16.89 73.02 -32.90
N PRO A 7 16.11 72.99 -31.81
CA PRO A 7 14.65 72.90 -31.71
C PRO A 7 14.08 74.16 -31.02
N GLN A 8 12.80 74.51 -31.24
CA GLN A 8 12.15 75.51 -30.39
C GLN A 8 11.56 74.88 -29.13
N SER A 9 12.16 75.26 -28.01
CA SER A 9 11.65 75.12 -26.65
C SER A 9 10.44 76.06 -26.47
N GLN A 10 9.26 75.50 -26.23
CA GLN A 10 8.21 76.19 -25.48
C GLN A 10 8.15 75.57 -24.09
N ALA A 11 8.54 76.39 -23.11
CA ALA A 11 8.24 76.16 -21.72
C ALA A 11 6.77 76.51 -21.51
N GLU A 12 5.96 75.51 -21.17
CA GLU A 12 4.68 75.73 -20.50
C GLU A 12 4.65 74.92 -19.20
N SER A 13 4.11 75.61 -18.20
CA SER A 13 4.11 75.39 -16.77
C SER A 13 3.43 74.11 -16.30
N SER A 14 3.98 73.56 -15.23
CA SER A 14 3.38 72.51 -14.39
C SER A 14 1.96 72.82 -13.91
N PRO A 15 1.19 71.77 -13.58
CA PRO A 15 0.87 71.50 -12.19
C PRO A 15 1.40 70.10 -11.82
N GLN A 16 2.34 69.98 -10.88
CA GLN A 16 2.04 69.77 -9.45
C GLN A 16 0.93 68.70 -9.33
N GLY A 17 1.26 67.42 -9.28
CA GLY A 17 1.87 66.82 -8.10
C GLY A 17 0.77 66.08 -7.34
N ALA A 18 0.68 64.76 -7.56
CA ALA A 18 -0.06 63.72 -6.82
C ALA A 18 -0.95 62.83 -7.71
N THR A 19 -0.40 62.00 -8.60
CA THR A 19 -1.22 60.95 -9.29
C THR A 19 -0.45 59.71 -9.76
N ALA A 20 0.78 59.46 -9.28
CA ALA A 20 1.50 58.20 -9.56
C ALA A 20 1.63 57.28 -8.35
N ALA A 21 1.64 57.82 -7.12
CA ALA A 21 1.77 57.02 -5.90
C ALA A 21 0.45 56.34 -5.47
N GLU A 22 -0.71 56.90 -5.82
CA GLU A 22 -2.02 56.29 -5.50
C GLU A 22 -2.38 55.14 -6.47
N ALA A 23 -1.84 55.15 -7.69
CA ALA A 23 -2.09 54.12 -8.69
C ALA A 23 -1.34 52.80 -8.42
N TYR A 24 -0.28 52.82 -7.61
CA TYR A 24 0.44 51.60 -7.18
C TYR A 24 -0.17 50.92 -5.96
N LYS A 25 -1.00 51.63 -5.17
CA LYS A 25 -1.68 51.03 -4.01
C LYS A 25 -2.85 50.14 -4.44
N ASN A 26 -3.50 50.46 -5.56
CA ASN A 26 -4.64 49.73 -6.11
C ASN A 26 -4.24 48.61 -7.10
N LYS A 27 -3.08 47.97 -6.86
CA LYS A 27 -2.65 46.73 -7.53
C LYS A 27 -1.97 45.77 -6.55
N MET A 28 -2.12 45.96 -5.24
CA MET A 28 -1.88 44.92 -4.24
C MET A 28 -3.16 44.35 -3.64
N ASP A 29 -4.33 44.79 -4.12
CA ASP A 29 -5.58 44.04 -4.03
C ASP A 29 -5.71 43.06 -5.23
N VAL A 30 -4.59 42.47 -5.65
CA VAL A 30 -4.65 41.19 -6.37
C VAL A 30 -5.17 40.22 -5.34
N LYS A 31 -6.49 40.05 -5.35
CA LYS A 31 -7.29 38.94 -4.89
C LYS A 31 -6.45 37.71 -4.47
N LEU A 32 -5.75 37.80 -3.34
CA LEU A 32 -5.47 36.67 -2.47
C LEU A 32 -6.82 36.31 -1.87
N LYS A 33 -7.69 35.77 -2.72
CA LYS A 33 -8.72 34.88 -2.24
C LYS A 33 -7.95 33.65 -1.80
N THR A 34 -7.55 33.70 -0.54
CA THR A 34 -7.56 32.56 0.35
C THR A 34 -6.95 31.32 -0.31
N SER A 35 -5.64 31.24 -0.17
CA SER A 35 -4.93 29.98 -0.03
C SER A 35 -5.45 29.24 1.22
N GLY A 36 -6.72 28.82 1.17
CA GLY A 36 -7.48 28.29 2.30
C GLY A 36 -8.76 27.56 1.88
N ASP A 37 -8.90 27.18 0.61
CA ASP A 37 -9.76 26.04 0.25
C ASP A 37 -8.93 24.75 0.32
N ILE A 38 -8.27 24.53 1.46
CA ILE A 38 -8.00 23.17 1.90
C ILE A 38 -9.34 22.72 2.48
N VAL A 39 -10.25 22.32 1.59
CA VAL A 39 -11.48 21.62 1.98
C VAL A 39 -11.01 20.32 2.63
N SER A 40 -10.92 20.34 3.96
CA SER A 40 -10.93 19.12 4.75
C SER A 40 -12.28 18.44 4.53
N PRO A 41 -12.33 17.20 4.01
CA PRO A 41 -13.55 16.42 4.05
C PRO A 41 -13.81 16.10 5.53
N ASN A 42 -14.63 16.89 6.20
CA ASN A 42 -15.11 16.59 7.54
C ASN A 42 -16.25 15.56 7.43
N PRO A 43 -16.10 14.31 7.91
CA PRO A 43 -17.08 13.26 7.71
C PRO A 43 -18.14 13.18 8.82
N SER A 44 -18.29 14.19 9.66
CA SER A 44 -19.33 14.19 10.70
C SER A 44 -20.63 14.75 10.14
N GLY A 45 -21.57 13.85 9.84
CA GLY A 45 -22.89 14.15 9.32
C GLY A 45 -23.60 15.25 10.11
N GLN A 46 -23.76 16.41 9.47
CA GLN A 46 -24.72 17.41 9.88
C GLN A 46 -25.40 17.99 8.64
N SER A 47 -26.67 17.63 8.54
CA SER A 47 -27.64 18.04 7.54
C SER A 47 -27.73 19.57 7.48
N GLY A 48 -27.45 20.16 6.31
CA GLY A 48 -27.67 21.59 6.08
C GLY A 48 -26.88 22.23 4.94
N ASN A 49 -25.82 21.60 4.42
CA ASN A 49 -25.01 22.17 3.33
C ASN A 49 -25.25 21.46 1.99
N PRO A 50 -25.69 22.17 0.93
CA PRO A 50 -25.94 21.56 -0.39
C PRO A 50 -24.70 20.88 -0.98
N GLN A 51 -23.50 21.39 -0.65
CA GLN A 51 -22.22 20.85 -1.12
C GLN A 51 -21.85 19.48 -0.53
N VAL A 52 -22.25 19.20 0.72
CA VAL A 52 -22.01 17.89 1.35
C VAL A 52 -22.94 16.85 0.75
N GLN A 53 -24.14 17.25 0.30
CA GLN A 53 -25.08 16.34 -0.34
C GLN A 53 -24.61 15.95 -1.74
N GLU A 54 -23.97 16.86 -2.47
CA GLU A 54 -23.30 16.56 -3.75
C GLU A 54 -22.10 15.60 -3.56
N TRP A 55 -21.22 15.87 -2.59
CA TRP A 55 -20.10 14.97 -2.27
C TRP A 55 -20.56 13.60 -1.74
N ALA A 56 -21.65 13.56 -0.97
CA ALA A 56 -22.22 12.32 -0.47
C ALA A 56 -22.72 11.43 -1.62
N GLN A 57 -23.34 12.03 -2.66
CA GLN A 57 -23.75 11.26 -3.84
C GLN A 57 -22.54 10.72 -4.62
N ILE A 58 -21.48 11.51 -4.77
CA ILE A 58 -20.25 11.10 -5.46
C ILE A 58 -19.54 9.97 -4.69
N VAL A 59 -19.39 10.10 -3.38
CA VAL A 59 -18.78 9.05 -2.54
C VAL A 59 -19.66 7.81 -2.53
N SER A 60 -20.99 7.95 -2.55
CA SER A 60 -21.90 6.79 -2.61
C SER A 60 -21.86 6.08 -3.98
N ASP A 61 -21.77 6.83 -5.08
CA ASP A 61 -21.68 6.27 -6.43
C ASP A 61 -20.32 5.62 -6.67
N LEU A 62 -19.23 6.28 -6.24
CA LEU A 62 -17.88 5.73 -6.25
C LEU A 62 -17.76 4.52 -5.32
N SER A 63 -18.31 4.58 -4.10
CA SER A 63 -18.27 3.47 -3.15
C SER A 63 -19.09 2.27 -3.63
N SER A 64 -20.11 2.49 -4.44
CA SER A 64 -20.88 1.39 -5.05
C SER A 64 -20.13 0.75 -6.21
N ARG A 65 -19.38 1.56 -6.98
CA ARG A 65 -18.57 1.09 -8.13
C ARG A 65 -17.20 0.55 -7.73
N LEU A 66 -16.65 1.00 -6.61
CA LEU A 66 -15.35 0.60 -6.07
C LEU A 66 -15.22 -0.91 -5.85
N PRO A 67 -16.15 -1.60 -5.17
CA PRO A 67 -16.02 -3.04 -4.96
C PRO A 67 -16.08 -3.81 -6.28
N GLU A 68 -16.82 -3.33 -7.28
CA GLU A 68 -16.92 -3.95 -8.60
C GLU A 68 -15.62 -3.73 -9.41
N LEU A 69 -15.08 -2.52 -9.41
CA LEU A 69 -13.80 -2.20 -10.05
C LEU A 69 -12.62 -2.88 -9.34
N VAL A 70 -12.57 -2.86 -8.01
CA VAL A 70 -11.53 -3.54 -7.23
C VAL A 70 -11.69 -5.05 -7.38
N GLY A 71 -12.92 -5.57 -7.37
CA GLY A 71 -13.23 -6.99 -7.56
C GLY A 71 -12.81 -7.52 -8.93
N ASP A 72 -13.12 -6.80 -10.00
CA ASP A 72 -12.74 -7.17 -11.37
C ASP A 72 -11.22 -7.13 -11.57
N PHE A 73 -10.55 -6.12 -11.02
CA PHE A 73 -9.11 -5.97 -11.15
C PHE A 73 -8.34 -6.98 -10.28
N LEU A 74 -8.73 -7.16 -9.01
CA LEU A 74 -8.16 -8.19 -8.15
C LEU A 74 -8.49 -9.59 -8.67
N GLY A 75 -9.70 -9.82 -9.21
CA GLY A 75 -10.08 -11.08 -9.83
C GLY A 75 -9.22 -11.41 -11.05
N ARG A 76 -8.97 -10.41 -11.91
CA ARG A 76 -8.15 -10.56 -13.12
C ARG A 76 -6.65 -10.75 -12.82
N TYR A 77 -6.14 -10.14 -11.75
CA TYR A 77 -4.74 -10.27 -11.34
C TYR A 77 -4.52 -11.23 -10.16
N LYS A 78 -5.56 -11.92 -9.68
CA LYS A 78 -5.54 -12.77 -8.48
C LYS A 78 -4.38 -13.74 -8.50
N GLN A 79 -4.13 -14.37 -9.65
CA GLN A 79 -3.07 -15.37 -9.80
C GLN A 79 -1.67 -14.76 -9.63
N PHE A 80 -1.41 -13.61 -10.25
CA PHE A 80 -0.13 -12.92 -10.12
C PHE A 80 0.11 -12.39 -8.71
N PHE A 81 -0.92 -11.82 -8.07
CA PHE A 81 -0.81 -11.33 -6.69
C PHE A 81 -0.65 -12.47 -5.68
N ILE A 82 -1.28 -13.63 -5.89
CA ILE A 82 -1.06 -14.80 -5.03
C ILE A 82 0.38 -15.28 -5.15
N THR A 83 0.93 -15.43 -6.35
CA THR A 83 2.31 -15.87 -6.54
C THR A 83 3.31 -14.86 -5.98
N LEU A 84 3.10 -13.57 -6.27
CA LEU A 84 3.96 -12.50 -5.76
C LEU A 84 3.84 -12.38 -4.24
N GLY A 85 2.63 -12.54 -3.70
CA GLY A 85 2.35 -12.57 -2.27
C GLY A 85 3.02 -13.75 -1.58
N LEU A 86 2.97 -14.94 -2.17
CA LEU A 86 3.71 -16.12 -1.71
C LEU A 86 5.22 -15.89 -1.72
N PHE A 87 5.74 -15.25 -2.77
CA PHE A 87 7.16 -14.95 -2.88
C PHE A 87 7.60 -13.91 -1.83
N ALA A 88 6.80 -12.86 -1.64
CA ALA A 88 7.02 -11.87 -0.60
C ALA A 88 6.91 -12.50 0.80
N LEU A 89 5.90 -13.34 1.03
CA LEU A 89 5.72 -14.09 2.27
C LEU A 89 6.94 -14.96 2.55
N LEU A 90 7.45 -15.68 1.55
CA LEU A 90 8.66 -16.51 1.69
C LEU A 90 9.85 -15.67 2.15
N ILE A 91 10.08 -14.51 1.53
CA ILE A 91 11.16 -13.60 1.90
C ILE A 91 10.98 -13.09 3.33
N VAL A 92 9.75 -12.68 3.70
CA VAL A 92 9.44 -12.20 5.05
C VAL A 92 9.62 -13.31 6.07
N SER A 93 9.16 -14.53 5.79
CA SER A 93 9.37 -15.70 6.65
C SER A 93 10.85 -15.96 6.87
N VAL A 94 11.67 -15.95 5.81
CA VAL A 94 13.12 -16.12 5.93
C VAL A 94 13.72 -15.01 6.80
N LYS A 95 13.40 -13.74 6.53
CA LYS A 95 13.88 -12.60 7.33
C LYS A 95 13.46 -12.72 8.80
N LEU A 96 12.22 -13.14 9.06
CA LEU A 96 11.68 -13.34 10.40
C LEU A 96 12.43 -14.47 11.11
N THR A 97 12.66 -15.61 10.45
CA THR A 97 13.46 -16.70 11.01
C THR A 97 14.89 -16.24 11.32
N LEU A 98 15.54 -15.48 10.42
CA LEU A 98 16.86 -14.92 10.68
C LEU A 98 16.86 -13.92 11.85
N ALA A 99 15.84 -13.06 11.95
CA ALA A 99 15.71 -12.09 13.03
C ALA A 99 15.49 -12.79 14.37
N ILE A 100 14.65 -13.82 14.41
CA ILE A 100 14.43 -14.67 15.57
C ILE A 100 15.74 -15.39 15.93
N LEU A 101 16.47 -15.94 14.96
CA LEU A 101 17.75 -16.63 15.20
C LEU A 101 18.82 -15.67 15.74
N GLY A 102 18.88 -14.44 15.23
CA GLY A 102 19.74 -13.38 15.76
C GLY A 102 19.38 -13.03 17.21
N ALA A 103 18.09 -12.80 17.49
CA ALA A 103 17.61 -12.50 18.84
C ALA A 103 17.81 -13.67 19.83
N ILE A 104 17.67 -14.92 19.36
CA ILE A 104 17.98 -16.12 20.14
C ILE A 104 19.45 -16.17 20.51
N ASN A 105 20.35 -15.83 19.58
CA ASN A 105 21.79 -15.81 19.85
C ASN A 105 22.17 -14.74 20.89
N ASP A 106 21.39 -13.66 20.98
CA ASP A 106 21.55 -12.63 22.00
C ASP A 106 20.97 -13.03 23.38
N ILE A 107 20.14 -14.09 23.45
CA ILE A 107 19.55 -14.61 24.70
C ILE A 107 20.18 -15.98 25.05
N PRO A 108 21.10 -16.04 26.01
CA PRO A 108 21.93 -17.23 26.28
C PRO A 108 21.15 -18.49 26.74
N LEU A 109 19.87 -18.36 27.07
CA LEU A 109 19.02 -19.49 27.51
C LEU A 109 18.12 -20.07 26.42
N LEU A 110 17.84 -19.33 25.32
CA LEU A 110 16.94 -19.83 24.27
C LEU A 110 17.62 -20.87 23.37
N ALA A 111 18.90 -20.68 23.04
CA ALA A 111 19.66 -21.62 22.21
C ALA A 111 19.66 -23.05 22.80
N PRO A 112 20.07 -23.28 24.07
CA PRO A 112 20.02 -24.62 24.67
C PRO A 112 18.57 -25.13 24.86
N PHE A 113 17.59 -24.24 25.05
CA PHE A 113 16.18 -24.64 25.14
C PHE A 113 15.64 -25.17 23.80
N LEU A 114 15.94 -24.50 22.69
CA LEU A 114 15.56 -24.97 21.35
C LEU A 114 16.29 -26.24 20.94
N GLU A 115 17.55 -26.41 21.37
CA GLU A 115 18.28 -27.67 21.19
C GLU A 115 17.59 -28.81 21.95
N LEU A 116 17.21 -28.59 23.22
CA LEU A 116 16.49 -29.58 24.02
C LEU A 116 15.11 -29.91 23.41
N VAL A 117 14.36 -28.90 22.99
CA VAL A 117 13.06 -29.09 22.30
C VAL A 117 13.26 -29.81 20.97
N GLY A 118 14.29 -29.48 20.21
CA GLY A 118 14.62 -30.11 18.93
C GLY A 118 14.97 -31.59 19.10
N ILE A 119 15.83 -31.92 20.07
CA ILE A 119 16.17 -33.30 20.40
C ILE A 119 14.95 -34.04 20.94
N GLY A 120 14.17 -33.42 21.82
CA GLY A 120 12.94 -34.01 22.36
C GLY A 120 11.93 -34.34 21.27
N TYR A 121 11.68 -33.40 20.35
CA TYR A 121 10.74 -33.58 19.25
C TYR A 121 11.26 -34.59 18.22
N THR A 122 12.56 -34.54 17.89
CA THR A 122 13.17 -35.51 16.98
C THR A 122 13.14 -36.92 17.56
N ALA A 123 13.49 -37.09 18.84
CA ALA A 123 13.43 -38.37 19.53
C ALA A 123 12.00 -38.91 19.62
N TRP A 124 11.02 -38.05 19.97
CA TRP A 124 9.61 -38.41 19.99
C TRP A 124 9.10 -38.80 18.60
N PHE A 125 9.45 -38.04 17.56
CA PHE A 125 9.06 -38.31 16.18
C PHE A 125 9.65 -39.64 15.68
N VAL A 126 10.94 -39.86 15.90
CA VAL A 126 11.60 -41.12 15.53
C VAL A 126 10.97 -42.29 16.28
N PHE A 127 10.73 -42.17 17.58
CA PHE A 127 10.09 -43.25 18.33
C PHE A 127 8.65 -43.52 17.85
N ARG A 128 7.85 -42.45 17.71
CA ARG A 128 6.42 -42.50 17.38
C ARG A 128 6.11 -42.96 15.96
N TYR A 129 6.94 -42.56 14.99
CA TYR A 129 6.70 -42.79 13.56
C TYR A 129 7.72 -43.74 12.94
N LEU A 130 8.96 -43.77 13.42
CA LEU A 130 10.02 -44.66 12.90
C LEU A 130 10.22 -45.95 13.72
N ILE A 131 9.89 -46.05 15.00
CA ILE A 131 10.17 -47.29 15.74
C ILE A 131 8.88 -48.08 15.99
N LYS A 132 7.76 -47.39 16.19
CA LYS A 132 6.45 -48.01 16.38
C LYS A 132 5.97 -48.69 15.08
N ARG A 133 6.20 -50.00 14.99
CA ARG A 133 5.87 -50.87 13.83
C ARG A 133 4.41 -50.75 13.39
N GLU A 134 3.51 -50.65 14.36
CA GLU A 134 2.05 -50.55 14.14
C GLU A 134 1.70 -49.31 13.30
N THR A 135 2.32 -48.16 13.59
CA THR A 135 2.07 -46.92 12.85
C THR A 135 2.73 -46.92 11.47
N ARG A 136 3.86 -47.62 11.29
CA ARG A 136 4.50 -47.73 9.98
C ARG A 136 3.68 -48.53 8.99
N GLN A 137 3.08 -49.64 9.41
CA GLN A 137 2.33 -50.53 8.50
C GLN A 137 1.01 -49.90 8.06
N GLU A 138 0.33 -49.22 8.98
CA GLU A 138 -0.92 -48.51 8.69
C GLU A 138 -0.69 -47.29 7.77
N LEU A 139 0.29 -46.43 8.07
CA LEU A 139 0.59 -45.27 7.22
C LEU A 139 1.13 -45.65 5.84
N VAL A 140 1.96 -46.68 5.73
CA VAL A 140 2.51 -47.10 4.43
C VAL A 140 1.43 -47.73 3.55
N ALA A 141 0.46 -48.42 4.16
CA ALA A 141 -0.70 -48.95 3.44
C ALA A 141 -1.63 -47.82 2.98
N GLU A 142 -1.95 -46.85 3.84
CA GLU A 142 -2.75 -45.69 3.47
C GLU A 142 -2.06 -44.80 2.44
N PHE A 143 -0.76 -44.56 2.57
CA PHE A 143 0.02 -43.75 1.63
C PHE A 143 0.08 -44.41 0.25
N GLN A 144 0.25 -45.74 0.17
CA GLN A 144 0.18 -46.46 -1.11
C GLN A 144 -1.20 -46.41 -1.74
N SER A 145 -2.27 -46.50 -0.94
CA SER A 145 -3.66 -46.36 -1.42
C SER A 145 -3.93 -44.95 -1.96
N LEU A 146 -3.53 -43.91 -1.24
CA LEU A 146 -3.67 -42.52 -1.69
C LEU A 146 -2.82 -42.24 -2.92
N GLN A 147 -1.60 -42.79 -2.98
CA GLN A 147 -0.74 -42.71 -4.15
C GLN A 147 -1.37 -43.43 -5.35
N GLY A 148 -1.98 -44.61 -5.16
CA GLY A 148 -2.74 -45.34 -6.18
C GLY A 148 -3.88 -44.52 -6.76
N GLN A 149 -4.63 -43.84 -5.90
CA GLN A 149 -5.74 -42.95 -6.28
C GLN A 149 -5.27 -41.69 -7.00
N VAL A 150 -4.20 -41.04 -6.52
CA VAL A 150 -3.68 -39.78 -7.13
C VAL A 150 -2.95 -40.04 -8.44
N LEU A 151 -2.26 -41.18 -8.59
CA LEU A 151 -1.60 -41.57 -9.84
C LEU A 151 -2.50 -42.38 -10.78
N GLY A 152 -3.76 -42.62 -10.43
CA GLY A 152 -4.74 -43.30 -11.28
C GLY A 152 -4.39 -44.77 -11.59
N LYS A 153 -3.57 -45.42 -10.76
CA LYS A 153 -3.21 -46.83 -10.96
C LYS A 153 -4.36 -47.77 -10.63
N ASP A 154 -5.33 -47.31 -9.84
CA ASP A 154 -6.51 -48.08 -9.45
C ASP A 154 -7.63 -48.02 -10.52
N SER A 155 -7.61 -47.04 -11.44
CA SER A 155 -8.61 -46.89 -12.51
C SER A 155 -8.33 -47.74 -13.76
N LEU A 156 -7.32 -48.61 -13.74
CA LEU A 156 -6.92 -49.44 -14.88
C LEU A 156 -7.33 -50.93 -14.75
N ASP A 157 -7.99 -51.31 -13.65
CA ASP A 157 -8.45 -52.69 -13.38
C ASP A 157 -9.98 -52.76 -13.13
N SER A 158 -10.78 -51.94 -13.83
CA SER A 158 -12.25 -52.04 -13.85
C SER A 158 -12.80 -51.96 -15.26
#